data_AF-A0A497X5Z2-F1
#
_entry.id   AF-A0A497X5Z2-F1
#
_cell.length_a   1.000
_cell.length_b   1.000
_cell.length_c   1.000
_cell.angle_alpha   90.00
_cell.angle_beta   90.00
_cell.angle_gamma   90.00
#
_symmetry.space_group_name_H-M   'P 1'
#
loop_
_entity.id
_entity.type
_entity.pdbx_description
1 polymer ?
#
loop_
_entity_poly.entity_id
_entity_poly.type
_entity_poly.pdbx_seq_one_letter_code
_entity_poly.pdbx_strand_id
1 'polypeptide(L)'
;MQRLTSNNIGITQGSRVLFSDYIDGGPMWTGTGPREHRFSVEFAETYAAVPNVMVSIAMWDSDTKTNQRMDISAENITETGFDLVYRTWADSRVARVRANWMVIGPLPNQDDWELY
;
A
#
# COMPACT_ATOMS: atom_id res chain seq x y z
N MET A 1 3.75 -15.35 11.91
CA MET A 1 3.15 -14.87 13.18
C MET A 1 4.13 -13.89 13.79
N GLN A 2 3.73 -12.63 13.99
CA GLN A 2 4.57 -11.63 14.67
C GLN A 2 4.00 -11.39 16.06
N ARG A 3 4.86 -11.47 17.08
CA ARG A 3 4.49 -11.19 18.47
C ARG A 3 4.90 -9.75 18.79
N LEU A 4 3.94 -8.92 19.19
CA LEU A 4 4.19 -7.57 19.67
C LEU A 4 4.28 -7.62 21.20
N THR A 5 5.45 -7.28 21.74
CA THR A 5 5.72 -7.26 23.19
C THR A 5 5.91 -5.85 23.73
N SER A 6 5.80 -4.83 22.86
CA SER A 6 5.89 -3.43 23.28
C SER A 6 4.65 -3.00 24.05
N ASN A 7 4.86 -2.18 25.07
CA ASN A 7 3.79 -1.54 25.83
C ASN A 7 3.18 -0.34 25.09
N ASN A 8 3.81 0.10 23.98
CA ASN A 8 3.35 1.19 23.13
C ASN A 8 3.24 0.74 21.67
N ILE A 9 2.02 0.61 21.16
CA ILE A 9 1.71 0.15 19.80
C ILE A 9 1.01 1.26 19.04
N GLY A 10 1.61 1.68 17.91
CA GLY A 10 1.04 2.66 17.01
C GLY A 10 0.17 2.00 15.94
N ILE A 11 -0.94 2.65 15.60
CA ILE A 11 -1.78 2.29 14.46
C ILE A 11 -1.88 3.50 13.53
N THR A 12 -1.40 3.35 12.30
CA THR A 12 -1.53 4.37 11.24
C THR A 12 -2.46 3.85 10.17
N GLN A 13 -3.37 4.69 9.66
CA GLN A 13 -4.27 4.35 8.57
C GLN A 13 -4.22 5.40 7.49
N GLY A 14 -4.46 4.99 6.25
CA GLY A 14 -4.56 5.92 5.13
C GLY A 14 -5.35 5.36 3.97
N SER A 15 -5.69 6.27 3.06
CA SER A 15 -6.43 5.96 1.83
C SER A 15 -5.94 6.87 0.70
N ARG A 16 -5.85 6.32 -0.51
CA ARG A 16 -5.43 7.07 -1.69
C ARG A 16 -6.04 6.50 -2.96
N VAL A 17 -6.50 7.40 -3.85
CA VAL A 17 -6.72 7.05 -5.26
C VAL A 17 -5.35 6.92 -5.93
N LEU A 18 -4.99 5.71 -6.35
CA LEU A 18 -3.68 5.44 -6.93
C LEU A 18 -3.55 6.06 -8.32
N PHE A 19 -4.57 5.88 -9.14
CA PHE A 19 -4.63 6.40 -10.50
C PHE A 19 -6.09 6.53 -10.98
N SER A 20 -6.29 7.28 -12.07
CA SER A 20 -7.58 7.45 -12.76
C SER A 20 -7.39 7.50 -14.29
N ASP A 21 -6.74 6.47 -14.83
CA ASP A 21 -6.23 6.40 -16.20
C ASP A 21 -7.30 6.43 -17.31
N TYR A 22 -8.58 6.26 -16.99
CA TYR A 22 -9.65 6.46 -17.97
C TYR A 22 -9.66 7.90 -18.54
N ILE A 23 -9.34 8.90 -17.72
CA ILE A 23 -9.46 10.32 -18.07
C ILE A 23 -8.50 10.69 -19.22
N ASP A 24 -7.25 10.21 -19.14
CA ASP A 24 -6.18 10.61 -20.06
C ASP A 24 -5.69 9.46 -20.94
N GLY A 25 -6.35 8.30 -20.89
CA GLY A 25 -5.93 7.11 -21.64
C GLY A 25 -4.66 6.45 -21.11
N GLY A 26 -4.42 6.51 -19.80
CA GLY A 26 -3.22 6.02 -19.13
C GLY A 26 -3.00 4.50 -19.25
N PRO A 27 -1.80 4.02 -18.85
CA PRO A 27 -1.36 2.65 -19.09
C PRO A 27 -2.27 1.58 -18.46
N MET A 28 -2.92 1.85 -17.33
CA MET A 28 -3.86 0.92 -16.69
C MET A 28 -5.14 0.76 -17.49
N TRP A 29 -5.54 1.79 -18.24
CA TRP A 29 -6.74 1.79 -19.06
C TRP A 29 -6.52 1.28 -20.48
N THR A 30 -5.38 1.59 -21.09
CA THR A 30 -5.13 1.32 -22.54
C THR A 30 -4.05 0.29 -22.81
N GLY A 31 -3.14 0.06 -21.86
CA GLY A 31 -2.03 -0.87 -22.04
C GLY A 31 -2.43 -2.34 -21.98
N THR A 32 -1.48 -3.20 -22.29
CA THR A 32 -1.59 -4.66 -22.14
C THR A 32 -0.32 -5.24 -21.54
N GLY A 33 -0.35 -6.50 -21.14
CA GLY A 33 0.78 -7.13 -20.44
C GLY A 33 0.95 -6.61 -19.01
N PRO A 34 2.07 -6.95 -18.35
CA PRO A 34 2.35 -6.56 -16.96
C PRO A 34 2.46 -5.04 -16.83
N ARG A 35 1.70 -4.48 -15.89
CA ARG A 35 1.67 -3.05 -15.57
C ARG A 35 1.61 -2.88 -14.06
N GLU A 36 2.39 -1.94 -13.52
CA GLU A 36 2.34 -1.59 -12.11
C GLU A 36 2.23 -0.09 -11.88
N HIS A 37 1.60 0.28 -10.76
CA HIS A 37 1.62 1.63 -10.21
C HIS A 37 2.15 1.55 -8.78
N ARG A 38 3.19 2.32 -8.49
CA ARG A 38 3.85 2.38 -7.18
C ARG A 38 3.63 3.75 -6.54
N PHE A 39 3.26 3.75 -5.27
CA PHE A 39 3.17 4.96 -4.47
C PHE A 39 3.88 4.76 -3.13
N SER A 40 4.89 5.57 -2.86
CA SER A 40 5.60 5.54 -1.59
C SER A 40 4.77 6.26 -0.52
N VAL A 41 4.50 5.55 0.57
CA VAL A 41 3.79 6.06 1.75
C VAL A 41 4.82 6.33 2.83
N GLU A 42 4.89 7.57 3.28
CA GLU A 42 5.67 7.98 4.45
C GLU A 42 4.79 7.97 5.70
N PHE A 43 5.32 7.47 6.81
CA PHE A 43 4.66 7.52 8.10
C PHE A 43 4.88 8.88 8.76
N ALA A 44 3.86 9.38 9.46
CA ALA A 44 3.96 10.64 10.19
C ALA A 44 4.94 10.55 11.39
N GLU A 45 5.17 9.34 11.90
CA GLU A 45 6.09 9.02 12.98
C GLU A 45 6.84 7.73 12.64
N THR A 46 8.12 7.66 13.01
CA THR A 46 8.96 6.47 12.84
C THR A 46 8.60 5.40 13.85
N TYR A 47 8.35 4.17 13.39
CA TYR A 47 8.17 3.01 14.26
C TYR A 47 9.51 2.55 14.84
N ALA A 48 9.51 1.94 16.03
CA ALA A 48 10.73 1.44 16.68
C ALA A 48 11.34 0.21 15.97
N ALA A 49 10.57 -0.48 15.15
CA ALA A 49 10.98 -1.59 14.30
C ALA A 49 10.04 -1.70 13.11
N VAL A 50 10.46 -2.37 12.03
CA VAL A 50 9.64 -2.62 10.84
C VAL A 50 8.22 -3.10 11.24
N PRO A 51 7.16 -2.30 10.93
CA PRO A 51 5.80 -2.61 11.34
C PRO A 51 5.14 -3.63 10.38
N ASN A 52 3.97 -4.17 10.77
CA ASN A 52 3.12 -4.87 9.82
C ASN A 52 2.28 -3.88 9.03
N VAL A 53 2.17 -4.09 7.72
CA VAL A 53 1.32 -3.31 6.84
C VAL A 53 0.28 -4.22 6.21
N MET A 54 -1.01 -3.89 6.38
CA MET A 54 -2.12 -4.48 5.65
C MET A 54 -2.60 -3.47 4.61
N VAL A 55 -2.72 -3.91 3.36
CA VAL A 55 -3.29 -3.11 2.26
C VAL A 55 -4.54 -3.77 1.72
N SER A 56 -5.45 -2.97 1.17
CA SER A 56 -6.66 -3.47 0.53
C SER A 56 -7.12 -2.54 -0.59
N ILE A 57 -7.80 -3.12 -1.58
CA ILE A 57 -8.53 -2.34 -2.57
C ILE A 57 -9.86 -1.90 -1.96
N ALA A 58 -10.07 -0.59 -1.85
CA ALA A 58 -11.25 0.02 -1.26
C ALA A 58 -12.25 0.56 -2.29
N MET A 59 -11.84 0.64 -3.56
CA MET A 59 -12.69 0.86 -4.73
C MET A 59 -11.89 0.48 -5.98
N TRP A 60 -12.57 -0.13 -6.96
CA TRP A 60 -12.05 -0.28 -8.31
C TRP A 60 -13.15 0.03 -9.32
N ASP A 61 -12.73 0.60 -10.45
CA ASP A 61 -13.54 0.80 -11.66
C ASP A 61 -12.79 0.17 -12.82
N SER A 62 -13.41 -0.80 -13.49
CA SER A 62 -12.78 -1.63 -14.52
C SER A 62 -13.75 -1.98 -15.63
N ASP A 63 -13.19 -2.22 -16.83
CA ASP A 63 -13.97 -2.68 -17.97
C ASP A 63 -14.55 -4.08 -17.71
N THR A 64 -15.70 -4.36 -18.31
CA THR A 64 -16.42 -5.63 -18.14
C THR A 64 -16.16 -6.62 -19.28
N LYS A 65 -15.42 -6.22 -20.31
CA LYS A 65 -15.17 -7.03 -21.52
C LYS A 65 -14.07 -8.08 -21.38
N THR A 66 -13.21 -7.95 -20.37
CA THR A 66 -12.06 -8.83 -20.14
C THR A 66 -12.04 -9.31 -18.70
N ASN A 67 -11.35 -10.40 -18.42
CA ASN A 67 -11.20 -10.87 -17.04
C ASN A 67 -10.52 -9.81 -16.17
N GLN A 68 -11.00 -9.67 -14.94
CA GLN A 68 -10.43 -8.78 -13.95
C GLN A 68 -9.23 -9.45 -13.29
N ARG A 69 -8.07 -8.81 -13.41
CA ARG A 69 -6.81 -9.30 -12.85
C ARG A 69 -6.12 -8.14 -12.15
N MET A 70 -6.14 -8.16 -10.84
CA MET A 70 -5.63 -7.08 -9.99
C MET A 70 -4.90 -7.70 -8.81
N ASP A 71 -3.77 -7.13 -8.45
CA ASP A 71 -3.00 -7.48 -7.27
C ASP A 71 -2.60 -6.22 -6.52
N ILE A 72 -2.59 -6.27 -5.20
CA ILE A 72 -2.15 -5.16 -4.34
C ILE A 72 -1.26 -5.69 -3.23
N SER A 73 -0.11 -5.05 -3.06
CA SER A 73 0.87 -5.43 -2.04
C SER A 73 1.46 -4.19 -1.36
N ALA A 74 1.94 -4.41 -0.13
CA ALA A 74 2.90 -3.54 0.50
C ALA A 74 4.30 -4.13 0.27
N GLU A 75 5.21 -3.34 -0.26
CA GLU A 75 6.60 -3.72 -0.53
C GLU A 75 7.55 -2.76 0.18
N ASN A 76 8.82 -3.15 0.33
CA ASN A 76 9.87 -2.30 0.87
C ASN A 76 9.48 -1.63 2.21
N ILE A 77 8.84 -2.40 3.09
CA ILE A 77 8.38 -1.89 4.39
C ILE A 77 9.60 -1.62 5.27
N THR A 78 9.67 -0.40 5.79
CA THR A 78 10.68 0.08 6.75
C THR A 78 9.98 0.68 7.96
N GLU A 79 10.75 1.14 8.94
CA GLU A 79 10.27 1.89 10.10
C GLU A 79 9.60 3.22 9.75
N THR A 80 9.88 3.77 8.57
CA THR A 80 9.49 5.14 8.17
C THR A 80 8.47 5.18 7.03
N GLY A 81 8.24 4.06 6.35
CA GLY A 81 7.32 4.01 5.23
C GLY A 81 7.29 2.66 4.53
N PHE A 82 6.52 2.58 3.45
CA PHE A 82 6.46 1.42 2.55
C PHE A 82 6.03 1.85 1.14
N ASP A 83 6.20 0.97 0.17
CA ASP A 83 5.64 1.13 -1.17
C ASP A 83 4.28 0.43 -1.28
N LEU A 84 3.25 1.18 -1.61
CA LEU A 84 1.94 0.67 -1.98
C LEU A 84 1.94 0.36 -3.47
N VAL A 85 1.88 -0.92 -3.83
CA VAL A 85 2.02 -1.37 -5.22
C VAL A 85 0.74 -2.01 -5.70
N TYR A 86 0.22 -1.50 -6.80
CA TYR A 86 -0.88 -2.08 -7.53
C TYR A 86 -0.39 -2.68 -8.85
N ARG A 87 -0.88 -3.87 -9.20
CA ARG A 87 -0.53 -4.54 -10.46
C ARG A 87 -1.75 -5.04 -11.20
N THR A 88 -1.63 -5.04 -12.53
CA THR A 88 -2.55 -5.69 -13.44
C THR A 88 -1.79 -6.29 -14.62
N TRP A 89 -2.42 -7.20 -15.37
CA TRP A 89 -1.75 -7.88 -16.48
C TRP A 89 -2.72 -8.35 -17.56
N ALA A 90 -2.14 -8.91 -18.62
CA ALA A 90 -2.83 -9.34 -19.84
C ALA A 90 -3.63 -8.18 -20.45
N ASP A 91 -4.86 -8.42 -20.86
CA ASP A 91 -5.77 -7.50 -21.53
C ASP A 91 -6.69 -6.73 -20.56
N SER A 92 -6.50 -6.88 -19.25
CA SER A 92 -7.33 -6.21 -18.23
C SER A 92 -7.25 -4.69 -18.35
N ARG A 93 -8.40 -4.00 -18.30
CA ARG A 93 -8.48 -2.53 -18.36
C ARG A 93 -9.06 -1.97 -17.07
N VAL A 94 -8.31 -1.09 -16.41
CA VAL A 94 -8.64 -0.56 -15.10
C VAL A 94 -8.65 0.95 -15.16
N ALA A 95 -9.84 1.53 -14.98
CA ALA A 95 -10.08 2.96 -15.09
C ALA A 95 -9.57 3.70 -13.86
N ARG A 96 -9.84 3.17 -12.66
CA ARG A 96 -9.52 3.82 -11.40
C ARG A 96 -9.41 2.81 -10.26
N VAL A 97 -8.49 3.05 -9.34
CA VAL A 97 -8.36 2.27 -8.10
C VAL A 97 -8.12 3.19 -6.92
N ARG A 98 -8.82 2.95 -5.81
CA ARG A 98 -8.50 3.49 -4.49
C ARG A 98 -8.06 2.36 -3.58
N ALA A 99 -6.95 2.58 -2.89
CA ALA A 99 -6.39 1.65 -1.94
C ALA A 99 -6.44 2.25 -0.53
N ASN A 100 -6.63 1.38 0.46
CA ASN A 100 -6.51 1.69 1.87
C ASN A 100 -5.34 0.90 2.45
N TRP A 101 -4.78 1.40 3.54
CA TRP A 101 -3.78 0.68 4.32
C TRP A 101 -3.96 0.91 5.82
N MET A 102 -3.48 -0.07 6.59
CA MET A 102 -3.35 -0.02 8.04
C MET A 102 -1.96 -0.54 8.41
N VAL A 103 -1.26 0.20 9.27
CA VAL A 103 0.08 -0.11 9.75
C VAL A 103 -0.01 -0.31 11.26
N ILE A 104 0.53 -1.43 11.76
CA ILE A 104 0.54 -1.75 13.18
C ILE A 104 1.97 -2.13 13.57
N GLY A 105 2.54 -1.42 14.53
CA GLY A 105 3.90 -1.66 14.97
C GLY A 105 4.24 -1.00 16.31
N PRO A 106 5.38 -1.38 16.90
CA PRO A 106 5.86 -0.77 18.13
C PRO A 106 6.31 0.67 17.89
N LEU A 107 5.96 1.58 18.80
CA LEU A 107 6.51 2.93 18.82
C LEU A 107 7.69 3.02 19.79
N PRO A 108 8.62 3.98 19.60
CA PRO A 108 9.65 4.25 20.60
C PRO A 108 9.03 4.53 21.96
N ASN A 109 9.67 4.04 23.02
CA ASN A 109 9.28 4.38 24.39
C ASN A 109 10.21 5.48 24.91
N GLN A 110 9.67 6.47 25.63
CA GLN A 110 10.48 7.54 26.23
C GLN A 110 11.44 7.02 27.32
N ASP A 111 11.11 5.87 27.92
CA ASP A 111 11.93 5.23 28.96
C ASP A 111 12.98 4.25 28.41
N ASP A 112 12.98 3.96 27.11
CA ASP A 112 13.99 3.09 26.47
C ASP A 112 15.27 3.89 26.22
N TRP A 113 16.10 4.02 27.25
CA TRP A 113 17.45 4.58 27.12
C TRP A 113 18.34 3.58 26.36
N GLU A 114 18.83 3.95 25.18
CA GLU A 114 19.89 3.21 24.51
C GLU A 114 21.20 3.40 25.29
N LEU A 115 21.54 2.40 26.12
CA LEU A 115 22.86 2.31 26.74
C LEU A 115 23.89 1.97 25.65
N TYR A 116 24.83 2.87 25.45
CA TYR A 116 25.96 2.80 24.52
C TYR A 116 26.98 1.71 24.87
#